data_AF-A0A2S5J0M3-F1
#
_entry.id   AF-A0A2S5J0M3-F1
#
_cell.length_a   1.000
_cell.length_b   1.000
_cell.length_c   1.000
_cell.angle_alpha   90.00
_cell.angle_beta   90.00
_cell.angle_gamma   90.00
#
_symmetry.space_group_name_H-M   'P 1'
#
loop_
_entity.id
_entity.type
_entity.pdbx_description
1 polymer ?
#
loop_
_entity_poly.entity_id
_entity_poly.type
_entity_poly.pdbx_seq_one_letter_code
_entity_poly.pdbx_strand_id
1 'polypeptide(L)'
;MIDNAVLDTILAMTHSAVGGDLLSDVDSLATGIEAAGWVRAVNGGDWYCPGEPSWSLLSSDHAPNLAVFLSDDDATTVFTTGQDLARRLDQVEDLRRHGPDPGWPSWSPDEPRWAEWTGLETDWVMWDGGPARISLNVQPAHQPGRHYSPPHLHFQIGRLDTPSEGLPADPERARRIVSSGSPIARWYLAGEVDLPEDVVDILRRDSDAAVVAAVESAARFRTMHTAAQDHIGRHDGH
;
A
#
# COMPACT_ATOMS: atom_id res chain seq x y z
N MET A 1 -17.01 9.56 -13.64
CA MET A 1 -17.97 9.29 -12.55
C MET A 1 -17.31 8.20 -11.74
N ILE A 2 -16.82 8.53 -10.55
CA ILE A 2 -16.08 7.56 -9.71
C ILE A 2 -17.03 6.42 -9.35
N ASP A 3 -16.57 5.19 -9.53
CA ASP A 3 -17.36 4.03 -9.15
C ASP A 3 -17.39 3.92 -7.62
N ASN A 4 -18.58 4.08 -7.04
CA ASN A 4 -18.80 3.85 -5.62
C ASN A 4 -18.42 2.42 -5.20
N ALA A 5 -18.41 1.48 -6.14
CA ALA A 5 -18.05 0.09 -5.87
C ALA A 5 -16.62 -0.03 -5.31
N VAL A 6 -15.64 0.72 -5.80
CA VAL A 6 -14.26 0.64 -5.27
C VAL A 6 -14.17 1.21 -3.86
N LEU A 7 -14.90 2.29 -3.56
CA LEU A 7 -14.97 2.81 -2.20
C LEU A 7 -15.63 1.81 -1.24
N ASP A 8 -16.67 1.11 -1.70
CA ASP A 8 -17.35 0.09 -0.91
C ASP A 8 -16.42 -1.10 -0.60
N THR A 9 -15.56 -1.50 -1.56
CA THR A 9 -14.57 -2.58 -1.31
C THR A 9 -13.47 -2.14 -0.35
N ILE A 10 -13.01 -0.89 -0.43
CA ILE A 10 -12.06 -0.30 0.53
C ILE A 10 -12.66 -0.27 1.95
N LEU A 11 -13.93 0.11 2.08
CA LEU A 11 -14.62 0.11 3.38
C LEU A 11 -14.83 -1.32 3.92
N ALA A 12 -15.14 -2.29 3.07
CA ALA A 12 -15.23 -3.69 3.48
C ALA A 12 -13.90 -4.22 4.04
N MET A 13 -12.78 -3.92 3.37
CA MET A 13 -11.43 -4.25 3.88
C MET A 13 -11.15 -3.52 5.21
N THR A 14 -11.55 -2.25 5.31
CA THR A 14 -11.42 -1.47 6.56
C THR A 14 -12.16 -2.12 7.73
N HIS A 15 -13.41 -2.54 7.53
CA HIS A 15 -14.18 -3.23 8.56
C HIS A 15 -13.53 -4.55 8.98
N SER A 16 -13.03 -5.34 8.03
CA SER A 16 -12.31 -6.60 8.32
C SER A 16 -11.02 -6.36 9.10
N ALA A 17 -10.27 -5.30 8.78
CA ALA A 17 -9.06 -4.91 9.51
C ALA A 17 -9.36 -4.48 10.95
N VAL A 18 -10.40 -3.66 11.14
CA VAL A 18 -10.86 -3.21 12.46
C VAL A 18 -11.38 -4.39 13.30
N GLY A 19 -12.01 -5.37 12.67
CA GLY A 19 -12.41 -6.63 13.32
C GLY A 19 -11.24 -7.53 13.73
N GLY A 20 -10.05 -7.31 13.16
CA GLY A 20 -8.82 -8.05 13.46
C GLY A 20 -8.57 -9.27 12.57
N ASP A 21 -9.40 -9.50 11.58
CA ASP A 21 -9.29 -10.66 10.68
C ASP A 21 -8.28 -10.39 9.55
N LEU A 22 -8.38 -9.22 8.89
CA LEU A 22 -7.60 -8.93 7.68
C LEU A 22 -6.08 -8.93 7.90
N LEU A 23 -5.60 -8.36 9.01
CA LEU A 23 -4.18 -8.12 9.26
C LEU A 23 -3.52 -9.18 10.17
N SER A 24 -4.22 -10.29 10.40
CA SER A 24 -3.79 -11.37 11.30
C SER A 24 -2.54 -12.09 10.76
N ASP A 25 -2.58 -12.49 9.49
CA ASP A 25 -1.49 -13.06 8.72
C ASP A 25 -1.63 -12.73 7.22
N VAL A 26 -0.62 -13.13 6.44
CA VAL A 26 -0.56 -12.82 5.00
C VAL A 26 -1.63 -13.55 4.18
N ASP A 27 -2.03 -14.76 4.59
CA ASP A 27 -3.05 -15.54 3.90
C ASP A 27 -4.43 -14.90 4.11
N SER A 28 -4.71 -14.42 5.33
CA SER A 28 -5.92 -13.68 5.67
C SER A 28 -5.99 -12.34 4.96
N LEU A 29 -4.86 -11.63 4.86
CA LEU A 29 -4.74 -10.38 4.09
C LEU A 29 -5.06 -10.61 2.61
N ALA A 30 -4.40 -11.58 1.98
CA ALA A 30 -4.64 -11.93 0.57
C ALA A 30 -6.09 -12.36 0.33
N THR A 31 -6.64 -13.22 1.21
CA THR A 31 -8.03 -13.67 1.12
C THR A 31 -9.01 -12.51 1.21
N GLY A 32 -8.77 -11.56 2.11
CA GLY A 32 -9.62 -10.38 2.26
C GLY A 32 -9.54 -9.43 1.05
N ILE A 33 -8.35 -9.25 0.47
CA ILE A 33 -8.16 -8.46 -0.76
C ILE A 33 -8.85 -9.14 -1.96
N GLU A 34 -8.71 -10.45 -2.13
CA GLU A 34 -9.38 -11.22 -3.18
C GLU A 34 -10.91 -11.20 -3.01
N ALA A 35 -11.42 -11.33 -1.78
CA ALA A 35 -12.85 -11.23 -1.48
C ALA A 35 -13.42 -9.82 -1.76
N ALA A 36 -12.58 -8.79 -1.67
CA ALA A 36 -12.89 -7.42 -2.06
C ALA A 36 -12.83 -7.19 -3.59
N GLY A 37 -12.56 -8.24 -4.38
CA GLY A 37 -12.60 -8.20 -5.85
C GLY A 37 -11.29 -7.77 -6.52
N TRP A 38 -10.23 -7.57 -5.74
CA TRP A 38 -8.89 -7.27 -6.27
C TRP A 38 -8.21 -8.54 -6.75
N VAL A 39 -7.36 -8.40 -7.76
CA VAL A 39 -6.65 -9.53 -8.38
C VAL A 39 -5.14 -9.31 -8.25
N ARG A 40 -4.42 -10.39 -7.91
CA ARG A 40 -2.96 -10.38 -7.84
C ARG A 40 -2.36 -9.97 -9.18
N ALA A 41 -1.42 -9.04 -9.13
CA ALA A 41 -0.54 -8.75 -10.23
C ALA A 41 0.62 -9.78 -10.28
N VAL A 42 1.50 -9.63 -11.26
CA VAL A 42 2.69 -10.48 -11.37
C VAL A 42 3.69 -10.18 -10.24
N ASN A 43 3.85 -8.91 -9.88
CA ASN A 43 4.74 -8.50 -8.79
C ASN A 43 4.17 -8.95 -7.44
N GLY A 44 5.01 -9.52 -6.59
CA GLY A 44 4.65 -9.88 -5.22
C GLY A 44 4.19 -8.65 -4.43
N GLY A 45 3.01 -8.72 -3.83
CA GLY A 45 2.42 -7.62 -3.05
C GLY A 45 1.60 -6.61 -3.85
N ASP A 46 1.62 -6.67 -5.18
CA ASP A 46 0.86 -5.76 -6.05
C ASP A 46 -0.49 -6.38 -6.45
N TRP A 47 -1.52 -5.55 -6.47
CA TRP A 47 -2.89 -5.91 -6.81
C TRP A 47 -3.53 -4.85 -7.69
N TYR A 48 -4.46 -5.28 -8.54
CA TYR A 48 -5.23 -4.38 -9.41
C TYR A 48 -6.73 -4.63 -9.28
N CYS A 49 -7.51 -3.58 -9.52
CA CYS A 49 -8.96 -3.66 -9.54
C CYS A 49 -9.43 -3.87 -11.00
N PRO A 50 -10.06 -5.01 -11.33
CA PRO A 50 -10.54 -5.27 -12.69
C PRO A 50 -11.55 -4.21 -13.15
N GLY A 51 -11.28 -3.58 -14.29
CA GLY A 51 -12.14 -2.53 -14.86
C GLY A 51 -11.82 -1.11 -14.38
N GLU A 52 -10.97 -0.96 -13.36
CA GLU A 52 -10.67 0.31 -12.70
C GLU A 52 -9.14 0.57 -12.69
N PRO A 53 -8.52 0.87 -13.85
CA PRO A 53 -7.06 0.94 -14.00
C PRO A 53 -6.40 2.13 -13.30
N SER A 54 -7.18 3.13 -12.89
CA SER A 54 -6.71 4.27 -12.09
C SER A 54 -6.46 3.88 -10.63
N TRP A 55 -6.95 2.72 -10.21
CA TRP A 55 -6.80 2.18 -8.87
C TRP A 55 -5.74 1.07 -8.81
N SER A 56 -4.88 1.15 -7.81
CA SER A 56 -3.89 0.10 -7.51
C SER A 56 -3.82 -0.14 -6.01
N LEU A 57 -3.44 -1.35 -5.63
CA LEU A 57 -3.26 -1.72 -4.23
C LEU A 57 -1.91 -2.39 -4.06
N LEU A 58 -1.15 -1.92 -3.09
CA LEU A 58 0.09 -2.54 -2.61
C LEU A 58 -0.16 -3.13 -1.24
N SER A 59 0.52 -4.21 -0.92
CA SER A 59 0.43 -4.84 0.40
C SER A 59 1.74 -5.53 0.74
N SER A 60 1.95 -5.75 2.03
CA SER A 60 3.17 -6.38 2.55
C SER A 60 2.82 -7.43 3.58
N ASP A 61 3.65 -8.47 3.69
CA ASP A 61 3.47 -9.61 4.59
C ASP A 61 4.26 -9.48 5.91
N HIS A 62 5.33 -8.68 5.93
CA HIS A 62 6.16 -8.46 7.10
C HIS A 62 5.62 -7.28 7.91
N ALA A 63 4.75 -7.63 8.86
CA ALA A 63 3.67 -6.80 9.41
C ALA A 63 2.56 -6.52 8.38
N PRO A 64 1.58 -7.44 8.23
CA PRO A 64 0.48 -7.32 7.28
C PRO A 64 -0.12 -5.92 7.22
N ASN A 65 -0.08 -5.31 6.05
CA ASN A 65 -0.62 -3.99 5.76
C ASN A 65 -0.97 -3.86 4.28
N LEU A 66 -1.78 -2.86 3.94
CA LEU A 66 -2.06 -2.49 2.56
C LEU A 66 -2.13 -0.98 2.37
N ALA A 67 -1.89 -0.56 1.14
CA ALA A 67 -2.06 0.80 0.66
C ALA A 67 -2.84 0.77 -0.66
N VAL A 68 -3.88 1.58 -0.77
CA VAL A 68 -4.67 1.78 -1.98
C VAL A 68 -4.37 3.16 -2.54
N PHE A 69 -4.13 3.20 -3.84
CA PHE A 69 -3.83 4.43 -4.58
C PHE A 69 -4.87 4.64 -5.66
N LEU A 70 -5.33 5.89 -5.78
CA LEU A 70 -6.04 6.37 -6.96
C LEU A 70 -5.16 7.44 -7.62
N SER A 71 -4.83 7.24 -8.89
CA SER A 71 -4.15 8.25 -9.73
C SER A 71 -5.08 8.65 -10.88
N ASP A 72 -5.40 9.93 -10.98
CA ASP A 72 -6.22 10.49 -12.07
C ASP A 72 -5.65 11.86 -12.48
N ASP A 73 -5.77 12.21 -13.76
CA ASP A 73 -5.34 13.52 -14.26
C ASP A 73 -6.28 14.65 -13.78
N ASP A 74 -7.54 14.33 -13.45
CA ASP A 74 -8.48 15.26 -12.85
C ASP A 74 -8.32 15.31 -11.33
N ALA A 75 -7.67 16.37 -10.86
CA ALA A 75 -7.52 16.64 -9.44
C ALA A 75 -8.86 16.67 -8.69
N THR A 76 -9.91 17.20 -9.31
CA THR A 76 -11.25 17.28 -8.70
C THR A 76 -11.81 15.89 -8.39
N THR A 77 -11.62 14.95 -9.30
CA THR A 77 -12.02 13.55 -9.15
C THR A 77 -11.29 12.92 -7.96
N VAL A 78 -9.96 13.07 -7.87
CA VAL A 78 -9.18 12.54 -6.74
C VAL A 78 -9.62 13.16 -5.40
N PHE A 79 -9.83 14.48 -5.38
CA PHE A 79 -10.25 15.20 -4.18
C PHE A 79 -11.60 14.78 -3.66
N THR A 80 -12.60 14.82 -4.52
CA THR A 80 -13.98 14.46 -4.16
C THR A 80 -14.06 13.00 -3.73
N THR A 81 -13.27 12.11 -4.34
CA THR A 81 -13.13 10.72 -3.90
C THR A 81 -12.57 10.63 -2.48
N GLY A 82 -11.49 11.37 -2.19
CA GLY A 82 -10.88 11.38 -0.86
C GLY A 82 -11.81 11.94 0.21
N GLN A 83 -12.55 13.01 -0.11
CA GLN A 83 -13.55 13.57 0.81
C GLN A 83 -14.69 12.59 1.07
N ASP A 84 -15.16 11.89 0.04
CA ASP A 84 -16.21 10.90 0.18
C ASP A 84 -15.76 9.72 1.05
N LEU A 85 -14.53 9.22 0.82
CA LEU A 85 -13.95 8.17 1.64
C LEU A 85 -13.76 8.61 3.10
N ALA A 86 -13.19 9.80 3.35
CA ALA A 86 -13.04 10.35 4.70
C ALA A 86 -14.38 10.45 5.44
N ARG A 87 -15.42 10.96 4.75
CA ARG A 87 -16.77 11.09 5.31
C ARG A 87 -17.38 9.74 5.66
N ARG A 88 -17.15 8.70 4.84
CA ARG A 88 -17.64 7.34 5.13
C ARG A 88 -16.87 6.70 6.28
N LEU A 89 -15.55 6.91 6.38
CA LEU A 89 -14.73 6.45 7.50
C LEU A 89 -15.18 7.10 8.83
N ASP A 90 -15.52 8.39 8.82
CA ASP A 90 -16.09 9.08 9.99
C ASP A 90 -17.46 8.52 10.43
N GLN A 91 -18.12 7.70 9.59
CA GLN A 91 -19.39 7.03 9.91
C GLN A 91 -19.21 5.58 10.40
N VAL A 92 -17.98 5.04 10.40
CA VAL A 92 -17.70 3.70 10.91
C VAL A 92 -17.62 3.76 12.44
N GLU A 93 -18.56 3.08 13.12
CA GLU A 93 -18.74 3.16 14.59
C GLU A 93 -17.47 2.81 15.39
N ASP A 94 -16.69 1.84 14.90
CA ASP A 94 -15.49 1.34 15.57
C ASP A 94 -14.21 2.11 15.23
N LEU A 95 -14.28 3.11 14.34
CA LEU A 95 -13.17 3.99 14.02
C LEU A 95 -13.21 5.28 14.85
N ARG A 96 -12.04 5.68 15.34
CA ARG A 96 -11.86 6.95 16.05
C ARG A 96 -10.79 7.77 15.37
N ARG A 97 -11.19 8.93 14.85
CA ARG A 97 -10.28 9.89 14.25
C ARG A 97 -9.28 10.41 15.29
N HIS A 98 -8.01 10.53 14.91
CA HIS A 98 -6.95 11.05 15.78
C HIS A 98 -5.90 11.84 14.99
N GLY A 99 -4.99 12.50 15.71
CA GLY A 99 -3.95 13.34 15.10
C GLY A 99 -4.42 14.76 14.78
N PRO A 100 -3.55 15.57 14.14
CA PRO A 100 -3.94 16.89 13.67
C PRO A 100 -5.00 16.76 12.58
N ASP A 101 -5.99 17.66 12.57
CA ASP A 101 -6.94 17.74 11.47
C ASP A 101 -6.35 18.63 10.37
N PRO A 102 -6.03 18.07 9.18
CA PRO A 102 -5.52 18.88 8.06
C PRO A 102 -6.62 19.73 7.42
N GLY A 103 -7.89 19.55 7.80
CA GLY A 103 -9.03 20.36 7.37
C GLY A 103 -9.55 20.01 5.97
N TRP A 104 -8.72 19.48 5.07
CA TRP A 104 -9.10 19.17 3.68
C TRP A 104 -10.36 18.31 3.51
N PRO A 105 -10.69 17.36 4.41
CA PRO A 105 -11.95 16.61 4.28
C PRO A 105 -13.20 17.48 4.35
N SER A 106 -13.09 18.69 4.92
CA SER A 106 -14.21 19.62 5.12
C SER A 106 -14.20 20.83 4.19
N TRP A 107 -13.14 21.02 3.38
CA TRP A 107 -13.05 22.16 2.48
C TRP A 107 -14.10 22.07 1.36
N SER A 108 -14.79 23.16 1.07
CA SER A 108 -15.64 23.22 -0.13
C SER A 108 -14.77 23.22 -1.39
N PRO A 109 -15.16 22.51 -2.47
CA PRO A 109 -14.45 22.51 -3.76
C PRO A 109 -14.21 23.90 -4.37
N ASP A 110 -15.04 24.88 -4.01
CA ASP A 110 -14.97 26.26 -4.53
C ASP A 110 -13.95 27.14 -3.78
N GLU A 111 -13.28 26.61 -2.76
CA GLU A 111 -12.40 27.42 -1.92
C GLU A 111 -11.05 27.71 -2.58
N PRO A 112 -10.56 28.96 -2.57
CA PRO A 112 -9.28 29.34 -3.21
C PRO A 112 -8.08 28.53 -2.72
N ARG A 113 -8.13 28.02 -1.49
CA ARG A 113 -7.08 27.20 -0.88
C ARG A 113 -6.76 25.93 -1.67
N TRP A 114 -7.69 25.43 -2.50
CA TRP A 114 -7.42 24.32 -3.43
C TRP A 114 -6.33 24.65 -4.45
N ALA A 115 -6.29 25.90 -4.92
CA ALA A 115 -5.31 26.33 -5.90
C ALA A 115 -3.92 26.59 -5.29
N GLU A 116 -3.87 26.85 -3.97
CA GLU A 116 -2.65 27.15 -3.22
C GLU A 116 -2.08 25.92 -2.51
N TRP A 117 -2.84 24.83 -2.44
CA TRP A 117 -2.41 23.62 -1.77
C TRP A 117 -1.33 22.91 -2.58
N THR A 118 -0.23 22.58 -1.89
CA THR A 118 0.95 21.97 -2.52
C THR A 118 1.13 20.50 -2.13
N GLY A 119 0.38 20.00 -1.15
CA GLY A 119 0.52 18.64 -0.61
C GLY A 119 1.86 18.35 0.08
N LEU A 120 2.64 19.40 0.40
CA LEU A 120 3.98 19.27 1.01
C LEU A 120 3.95 19.23 2.55
N GLU A 121 2.80 19.47 3.18
CA GLU A 121 2.62 19.37 4.63
C GLU A 121 2.07 17.99 5.02
N THR A 122 2.10 17.67 6.33
CA THR A 122 1.66 16.36 6.84
C THR A 122 0.12 16.27 6.81
N ASP A 123 -0.44 16.10 5.62
CA ASP A 123 -1.88 16.25 5.34
C ASP A 123 -2.67 14.93 5.50
N TRP A 124 -2.21 14.08 6.42
CA TRP A 124 -2.82 12.79 6.70
C TRP A 124 -3.99 12.94 7.66
N VAL A 125 -5.11 12.33 7.30
CA VAL A 125 -6.23 12.09 8.20
C VAL A 125 -6.09 10.66 8.71
N MET A 126 -6.17 10.47 10.03
CA MET A 126 -5.92 9.17 10.63
C MET A 126 -7.09 8.73 11.52
N TRP A 127 -7.36 7.42 11.52
CA TRP A 127 -8.30 6.76 12.40
C TRP A 127 -7.66 5.51 13.01
N ASP A 128 -7.97 5.24 14.26
CA ASP A 128 -7.62 3.99 14.94
C ASP A 128 -8.92 3.21 15.24
N GLY A 129 -8.89 1.89 15.05
CA GLY A 129 -10.01 1.01 15.39
C GLY A 129 -9.57 -0.44 15.53
N GLY A 130 -9.95 -1.10 16.63
CA GLY A 130 -9.50 -2.45 16.94
C GLY A 130 -7.97 -2.55 16.90
N PRO A 131 -7.36 -3.48 16.13
CA PRO A 131 -5.92 -3.59 15.94
C PRO A 131 -5.37 -2.77 14.76
N ALA A 132 -6.22 -2.03 14.04
CA ALA A 132 -5.85 -1.36 12.79
C ALA A 132 -5.70 0.16 12.95
N ARG A 133 -4.77 0.71 12.17
CA ARG A 133 -4.62 2.14 11.88
C ARG A 133 -4.97 2.39 10.43
N ILE A 134 -5.79 3.39 10.20
CA ILE A 134 -6.22 3.85 8.90
C ILE A 134 -5.63 5.24 8.67
N SER A 135 -5.00 5.45 7.52
CA SER A 135 -4.43 6.74 7.14
C SER A 135 -4.90 7.11 5.74
N LEU A 136 -5.37 8.33 5.54
CA LEU A 136 -5.81 8.83 4.25
C LEU A 136 -5.12 10.16 3.96
N ASN A 137 -4.51 10.24 2.80
CA ASN A 137 -3.98 11.46 2.25
C ASN A 137 -4.45 11.64 0.82
N VAL A 138 -4.65 12.89 0.43
CA VAL A 138 -4.80 13.27 -0.96
C VAL A 138 -3.65 14.23 -1.25
N GLN A 139 -3.19 14.29 -2.49
CA GLN A 139 -2.21 15.28 -2.94
C GLN A 139 -2.65 15.87 -4.28
N PRO A 140 -2.42 17.18 -4.49
CA PRO A 140 -2.70 17.80 -5.77
C PRO A 140 -1.65 17.37 -6.79
N ALA A 141 -1.88 17.71 -8.05
CA ALA A 141 -0.81 17.68 -9.03
C ALA A 141 0.35 18.54 -8.53
N HIS A 142 1.56 17.98 -8.52
CA HIS A 142 2.75 18.72 -8.14
C HIS A 142 3.85 18.50 -9.18
N GLN A 143 4.52 19.58 -9.58
CA GLN A 143 5.62 19.51 -10.53
C GLN A 143 6.94 19.93 -9.87
N PRO A 144 7.59 19.04 -9.09
CA PRO A 144 8.91 19.33 -8.56
C PRO A 144 9.95 19.29 -9.69
N GLY A 145 10.42 20.47 -10.11
CA GLY A 145 11.42 20.61 -11.17
C GLY A 145 10.93 20.10 -12.52
N ARG A 146 11.52 19.00 -13.02
CA ARG A 146 11.19 18.40 -14.33
C ARG A 146 10.27 17.19 -14.26
N HIS A 147 9.86 16.77 -13.06
CA HIS A 147 8.99 15.61 -12.88
C HIS A 147 7.59 16.09 -12.59
N TYR A 148 6.60 15.55 -13.29
CA TYR A 148 5.19 15.77 -13.00
C TYR A 148 4.70 14.61 -12.13
N SER A 149 4.15 14.93 -10.97
CA SER A 149 3.39 14.02 -10.13
C SER A 149 1.91 14.35 -10.31
N PRO A 150 1.09 13.44 -10.86
CA PRO A 150 -0.34 13.66 -10.99
C PRO A 150 -0.99 13.75 -9.60
N PRO A 151 -2.21 14.33 -9.52
CA PRO A 151 -3.03 14.22 -8.33
C PRO A 151 -3.20 12.75 -7.94
N HIS A 152 -3.11 12.47 -6.65
CA HIS A 152 -3.30 11.11 -6.17
C HIS A 152 -3.91 11.07 -4.78
N LEU A 153 -4.64 9.99 -4.53
CA LEU A 153 -5.13 9.62 -3.21
C LEU A 153 -4.32 8.43 -2.74
N HIS A 154 -3.94 8.47 -1.47
CA HIS A 154 -3.21 7.41 -0.78
C HIS A 154 -3.96 7.04 0.49
N PHE A 155 -4.53 5.85 0.49
CA PHE A 155 -5.22 5.26 1.62
C PHE A 155 -4.40 4.08 2.16
N GLN A 156 -4.24 3.96 3.47
CA GLN A 156 -3.45 2.91 4.10
C GLN A 156 -4.22 2.25 5.23
N ILE A 157 -4.05 0.94 5.34
CA ILE A 157 -4.45 0.14 6.50
C ILE A 157 -3.20 -0.55 7.03
N GLY A 158 -2.79 -0.23 8.24
CA GLY A 158 -1.67 -0.86 8.94
C GLY A 158 -2.07 -1.41 10.29
N ARG A 159 -1.20 -2.22 10.89
CA ARG A 159 -1.38 -2.67 12.27
C ARG A 159 -0.91 -1.61 13.25
N LEU A 160 -1.63 -1.45 14.36
CA LEU A 160 -1.28 -0.50 15.43
C LEU A 160 -0.01 -0.86 16.20
N ASP A 161 0.35 -2.14 16.23
CA ASP A 161 1.53 -2.65 16.93
C ASP A 161 2.81 -2.60 16.07
N THR A 162 2.70 -2.18 14.81
CA THR A 162 3.83 -2.06 13.89
C THR A 162 4.39 -0.63 13.89
N PRO A 163 5.72 -0.46 13.98
CA PRO A 163 6.36 0.84 13.82
C PRO A 163 6.05 1.47 12.45
N SER A 164 6.03 2.81 12.39
CA SER A 164 5.77 3.56 11.15
C SER A 164 6.79 3.31 10.06
N GLU A 165 8.03 3.03 10.45
CA GLU A 165 9.15 2.70 9.58
C GLU A 165 9.10 1.26 9.05
N GLY A 166 8.12 0.48 9.49
CA GLY A 166 8.01 -0.96 9.20
C GLY A 166 8.91 -1.81 10.09
N LEU A 167 8.88 -3.12 9.84
CA LEU A 167 9.78 -4.06 10.50
C LEU A 167 11.09 -4.18 9.71
N PRO A 168 12.24 -4.35 10.40
CA PRO A 168 13.51 -4.60 9.71
C PRO A 168 13.45 -5.93 8.96
N ALA A 169 14.22 -6.05 7.88
CA ALA A 169 14.34 -7.31 7.14
C ALA A 169 14.74 -8.48 8.06
N ASP A 170 14.08 -9.63 7.89
CA ASP A 170 14.35 -10.86 8.64
C ASP A 170 14.70 -12.01 7.67
N PRO A 171 16.01 -12.20 7.37
CA PRO A 171 16.48 -13.30 6.51
C PRO A 171 16.09 -14.69 7.02
N GLU A 172 15.98 -14.88 8.34
CA GLU A 172 15.60 -16.16 8.91
C GLU A 172 14.10 -16.43 8.71
N ARG A 173 13.25 -15.39 8.78
CA ARG A 173 11.84 -15.48 8.38
C ARG A 173 11.73 -15.86 6.91
N ALA A 174 12.50 -15.21 6.02
CA ALA A 174 12.51 -15.53 4.60
C ALA A 174 12.83 -17.01 4.36
N ARG A 175 13.85 -17.56 5.03
CA ARG A 175 14.20 -19.00 4.98
C ARG A 175 13.09 -19.92 5.49
N ARG A 176 12.39 -19.53 6.57
CA ARG A 176 11.24 -20.29 7.09
C ARG A 176 10.07 -20.31 6.09
N ILE A 177 9.80 -19.18 5.44
CA ILE A 177 8.73 -19.04 4.44
C ILE A 177 9.00 -19.91 3.21
N VAL A 178 10.22 -19.89 2.65
CA VAL A 178 10.51 -20.78 1.50
C VAL A 178 10.45 -22.26 1.86
N SER A 179 10.71 -22.61 3.12
CA SER A 179 10.69 -24.00 3.59
C SER A 179 9.28 -24.52 3.86
N SER A 180 8.38 -23.67 4.35
CA SER A 180 7.09 -24.12 4.93
C SER A 180 5.92 -23.15 4.80
N GLY A 181 6.14 -21.95 4.25
CA GLY A 181 5.09 -20.96 4.04
C GLY A 181 4.13 -21.36 2.93
N SER A 182 2.94 -20.76 2.93
CA SER A 182 1.96 -20.94 1.86
C SER A 182 2.49 -20.40 0.53
N PRO A 183 1.90 -20.79 -0.63
CA PRO A 183 2.23 -20.17 -1.91
C PRO A 183 2.03 -18.65 -1.90
N ILE A 184 1.04 -18.14 -1.16
CA ILE A 184 0.81 -16.70 -0.99
C ILE A 184 1.98 -16.06 -0.24
N ALA A 185 2.39 -16.62 0.89
CA ALA A 185 3.54 -16.11 1.64
C ALA A 185 4.81 -16.07 0.79
N ARG A 186 5.04 -17.09 -0.04
CA ARG A 186 6.18 -17.14 -0.97
C ARG A 186 6.04 -16.16 -2.13
N TRP A 187 4.82 -15.88 -2.60
CA TRP A 187 4.55 -14.87 -3.63
C TRP A 187 4.85 -13.45 -3.12
N TYR A 188 4.44 -13.12 -1.88
CA TYR A 188 4.82 -11.86 -1.23
C TYR A 188 6.34 -11.76 -1.07
N LEU A 189 6.96 -12.81 -0.52
CA LEU A 189 8.41 -12.87 -0.33
C LEU A 189 9.15 -12.62 -1.65
N ALA A 190 8.70 -13.21 -2.76
CA ALA A 190 9.31 -13.04 -4.08
C ALA A 190 9.39 -11.57 -4.57
N GLY A 191 8.49 -10.71 -4.06
CA GLY A 191 8.48 -9.26 -4.32
C GLY A 191 9.52 -8.47 -3.51
N GLU A 192 10.07 -9.05 -2.43
CA GLU A 192 11.06 -8.36 -1.61
C GLU A 192 12.39 -8.13 -2.36
N VAL A 193 13.00 -6.98 -2.07
CA VAL A 193 14.21 -6.52 -2.73
C VAL A 193 15.46 -7.06 -2.02
N ASP A 194 15.47 -7.08 -0.69
CA ASP A 194 16.64 -7.41 0.13
C ASP A 194 16.69 -8.88 0.57
N LEU A 195 16.38 -9.79 -0.35
CA LEU A 195 16.39 -11.22 -0.08
C LEU A 195 17.81 -11.82 -0.17
N PRO A 196 18.15 -12.76 0.73
CA PRO A 196 19.32 -13.61 0.55
C PRO A 196 19.30 -14.38 -0.79
N GLU A 197 20.46 -14.54 -1.42
CA GLU A 197 20.56 -15.22 -2.72
C GLU A 197 20.07 -16.67 -2.66
N ASP A 198 20.32 -17.37 -1.54
CA ASP A 198 19.83 -18.73 -1.31
C ASP A 198 18.29 -18.81 -1.32
N VAL A 199 17.62 -17.80 -0.78
CA VAL A 199 16.15 -17.69 -0.77
C VAL A 199 15.63 -17.43 -2.19
N VAL A 200 16.24 -16.50 -2.92
CA VAL A 200 15.87 -16.19 -4.31
C VAL A 200 16.00 -17.44 -5.19
N ASP A 201 17.08 -18.20 -5.03
CA ASP A 201 17.34 -19.42 -5.79
C ASP A 201 16.33 -20.54 -5.53
N ILE A 202 15.78 -20.62 -4.31
CA ILE A 202 14.69 -21.53 -3.99
C ILE A 202 13.39 -21.06 -4.68
N LEU A 203 13.04 -19.78 -4.56
CA LEU A 203 11.82 -19.21 -5.14
C LEU A 203 11.80 -19.28 -6.69
N ARG A 204 12.96 -19.17 -7.35
CA ARG A 204 13.08 -19.36 -8.82
C ARG A 204 12.68 -20.77 -9.28
N ARG A 205 12.75 -21.75 -8.38
CA ARG A 205 12.45 -23.16 -8.64
C ARG A 205 11.17 -23.60 -7.93
N ASP A 206 10.33 -22.65 -7.50
CA ASP A 206 9.09 -22.93 -6.82
C ASP A 206 8.14 -23.75 -7.72
N SER A 207 7.36 -24.61 -7.10
CA SER A 207 6.31 -25.36 -7.79
C SER A 207 5.14 -24.47 -8.24
N ASP A 208 4.95 -23.32 -7.59
CA ASP A 208 3.91 -22.36 -7.93
C ASP A 208 4.41 -21.36 -8.99
N ALA A 209 3.77 -21.35 -10.15
CA ALA A 209 4.15 -20.50 -11.27
C ALA A 209 4.00 -19.00 -10.97
N ALA A 210 3.07 -18.61 -10.09
CA ALA A 210 2.90 -17.21 -9.69
C ALA A 210 4.08 -16.72 -8.85
N VAL A 211 4.64 -17.60 -8.01
CA VAL A 211 5.86 -17.31 -7.23
C VAL A 211 7.04 -17.11 -8.18
N VAL A 212 7.24 -18.03 -9.12
CA VAL A 212 8.33 -17.92 -10.11
C VAL A 212 8.21 -16.62 -10.92
N ALA A 213 7.01 -16.29 -11.40
CA ALA A 213 6.78 -15.07 -12.16
C ALA A 213 7.06 -13.79 -11.34
N ALA A 214 6.69 -13.78 -10.05
CA ALA A 214 7.00 -12.67 -9.14
C ALA A 214 8.51 -12.48 -8.96
N VAL A 215 9.26 -13.58 -8.81
CA VAL A 215 10.74 -13.53 -8.74
C VAL A 215 11.33 -12.95 -10.01
N GLU A 216 10.86 -13.38 -11.18
CA GLU A 216 11.35 -12.88 -12.46
C GLU A 216 11.10 -11.37 -12.61
N SER A 217 9.90 -10.91 -12.25
CA SER A 217 9.55 -9.50 -12.33
C SER A 217 10.38 -8.61 -11.39
N ALA A 218 10.63 -9.07 -10.16
CA ALA A 218 11.40 -8.32 -9.17
C ALA A 218 12.92 -8.29 -9.43
N ALA A 219 13.44 -9.10 -10.37
CA ALA A 219 14.88 -9.20 -10.65
C ALA A 219 15.53 -7.86 -11.05
N ARG A 220 14.81 -7.02 -11.81
CA ARG A 220 15.31 -5.70 -12.21
C ARG A 220 15.47 -4.76 -11.00
N PHE A 221 14.48 -4.74 -10.11
CA PHE A 221 14.50 -3.87 -8.93
C PHE A 221 15.61 -4.29 -7.96
N ARG A 222 15.81 -5.60 -7.75
CA ARG A 222 16.95 -6.13 -6.99
C ARG A 222 18.29 -5.71 -7.55
N THR A 223 18.48 -5.86 -8.87
CA THR A 223 19.72 -5.45 -9.55
C THR A 223 20.01 -3.95 -9.36
N MET A 224 18.98 -3.11 -9.50
CA MET A 224 19.13 -1.67 -9.27
C MET A 224 19.45 -1.34 -7.81
N HIS A 225 18.82 -2.04 -6.85
CA HIS A 225 19.04 -1.82 -5.43
C HIS A 225 20.46 -2.20 -4.99
N THR A 226 20.97 -3.36 -5.40
CA THR A 226 22.35 -3.77 -5.13
C THR A 226 23.35 -2.76 -5.69
N ALA A 227 23.14 -2.27 -6.92
CA ALA A 227 24.00 -1.27 -7.53
C ALA A 227 23.99 0.07 -6.75
N ALA A 228 22.85 0.46 -6.19
CA ALA A 228 22.73 1.67 -5.37
C ALA A 228 23.44 1.53 -4.02
N GLN A 229 23.26 0.39 -3.33
CA GLN A 229 23.94 0.09 -2.07
C GLN A 229 25.47 0.08 -2.25
N ASP A 230 25.97 -0.56 -3.32
CA ASP A 230 27.40 -0.58 -3.65
C ASP A 230 27.98 0.82 -3.89
N HIS A 231 27.18 1.73 -4.45
CA HIS A 231 27.60 3.11 -4.68
C HIS A 231 27.69 3.90 -3.38
N ILE A 232 26.70 3.76 -2.49
CA ILE A 232 26.66 4.43 -1.19
C ILE A 232 27.80 3.94 -0.29
N GLY A 233 28.02 2.61 -0.21
CA GLY A 233 29.08 2.03 0.60
C GLY A 233 30.51 2.43 0.17
N ARG A 234 30.70 2.86 -1.09
CA ARG A 234 31.97 3.41 -1.56
C ARG A 234 32.20 4.87 -1.15
N HIS A 235 31.13 5.63 -0.91
CA HIS A 235 31.19 7.04 -0.51
C HIS A 235 31.38 7.23 1.00
N ASP A 236 30.91 6.31 1.84
CA ASP A 236 31.09 6.36 3.30
C ASP A 236 32.46 5.82 3.78
N GLY A 237 33.28 5.30 2.85
CA GLY A 237 34.62 4.75 3.11
C GLY A 237 35.78 5.71 2.81
N HIS A 238 35.53 7.02 2.64
CA HIS A 238 36.56 8.04 2.38
C HIS A 238 36.61 9.14 3.45
#